data_AF-Q0ASJ4-F1
#
_entry.id   AF-Q0ASJ4-F1
#
_cell.length_a   1.000
_cell.length_b   1.000
_cell.length_c   1.000
_cell.angle_alpha   90.00
_cell.angle_beta   90.00
_cell.angle_gamma   90.00
#
_symmetry.space_group_name_H-M   'P 1'
#
loop_
_entity.id
_entity.type
_entity.pdbx_description
1 polymer ?
#
loop_
_entity_poly.entity_id
_entity_poly.type
_entity_poly.pdbx_seq_one_letter_code
_entity_poly.pdbx_strand_id
1 'polypeptide(L)'
;MEVLMTQMNEEPGWLKLDLDAHRALEAQRVSLQESQLDILKRALLRADSAASVGSTATPMPRKQAAHSQLKPPPADWHDKFGECDRRTGHFQVQLHEYVQFADSQKAAYRLALIWLEKKYPGTLARLASHPGGRGRRIVAADQETLYTRSPELAKMAEKLTGDWYVDVNLSKEQKLSRLRTACRITGLEFGKDLVVDL
;
A
#
# COMPACT_ATOMS: atom_id res chain seq x y z
N MET A 1 -3.03 -57.36 -20.82
CA MET A 1 -2.70 -55.94 -21.06
C MET A 1 -3.61 -55.12 -20.17
N GLU A 2 -3.18 -54.86 -18.94
CA GLU A 2 -3.90 -53.99 -18.00
C GLU A 2 -3.29 -52.59 -18.07
N VAL A 3 -4.13 -51.60 -18.40
CA VAL A 3 -3.76 -50.18 -18.38
C VAL A 3 -4.19 -49.64 -17.02
N LEU A 4 -3.23 -49.42 -16.14
CA LEU A 4 -3.41 -48.72 -14.87
C LEU A 4 -3.76 -47.25 -15.14
N MET A 5 -5.03 -46.90 -14.95
CA MET A 5 -5.47 -45.50 -14.86
C MET A 5 -4.99 -44.92 -13.53
N THR A 6 -3.89 -44.18 -13.58
CA THR A 6 -3.44 -43.33 -12.48
C THR A 6 -4.45 -42.21 -12.28
N GLN A 7 -5.33 -42.32 -11.29
CA GLN A 7 -6.15 -41.20 -10.83
C GLN A 7 -5.23 -40.19 -10.14
N MET A 8 -5.05 -39.04 -10.78
CA MET A 8 -4.41 -37.89 -10.16
C MET A 8 -5.38 -37.31 -9.13
N ASN A 9 -5.14 -37.59 -7.85
CA ASN A 9 -5.74 -36.85 -6.75
C ASN A 9 -5.17 -35.43 -6.77
N GLU A 10 -5.88 -34.49 -7.40
CA GLU A 10 -5.63 -33.07 -7.19
C GLU A 10 -6.13 -32.71 -5.79
N GLU A 11 -5.19 -32.51 -4.87
CA GLU A 11 -5.48 -31.97 -3.55
C GLU A 11 -6.15 -30.59 -3.69
N PRO A 12 -7.28 -30.32 -3.02
CA PRO A 12 -7.95 -29.03 -3.10
C PRO A 12 -7.00 -27.94 -2.60
N GLY A 13 -6.69 -26.95 -3.44
CA GLY A 13 -5.91 -25.77 -3.08
C GLY A 13 -6.74 -24.81 -2.23
N TRP A 14 -6.23 -24.38 -1.08
CA TRP A 14 -6.94 -23.47 -0.18
C TRP A 14 -6.51 -22.03 -0.48
N LEU A 15 -7.47 -21.21 -0.93
CA LEU A 15 -7.25 -19.79 -1.17
C LEU A 15 -7.70 -18.99 0.06
N LYS A 16 -6.80 -18.19 0.64
CA LYS A 16 -7.14 -17.31 1.76
C LYS A 16 -7.70 -15.99 1.23
N LEU A 17 -8.94 -15.70 1.61
CA LEU A 17 -9.58 -14.40 1.38
C LEU A 17 -9.50 -13.55 2.66
N ASP A 18 -9.31 -12.24 2.51
CA ASP A 18 -9.56 -11.32 3.61
C ASP A 18 -11.06 -11.21 3.92
N LEU A 19 -11.37 -10.62 5.07
CA LEU A 19 -12.75 -10.57 5.59
C LEU A 19 -13.69 -9.77 4.68
N ASP A 20 -13.20 -8.74 4.01
CA ASP A 20 -14.02 -7.89 3.15
C ASP A 20 -14.30 -8.58 1.81
N ALA A 21 -13.31 -9.25 1.23
CA ALA A 21 -13.49 -10.12 0.07
C ALA A 21 -14.47 -11.26 0.36
N HIS A 22 -14.37 -11.89 1.54
CA HIS A 22 -15.32 -12.91 1.97
C HIS A 22 -16.74 -12.34 2.11
N ARG A 23 -16.92 -11.18 2.77
CA ARG A 23 -18.23 -10.53 2.90
C ARG A 23 -18.84 -10.15 1.55
N ALA A 24 -18.02 -9.60 0.64
CA ALA A 24 -18.46 -9.24 -0.70
C ALA A 24 -18.89 -10.46 -1.52
N LEU A 25 -18.17 -11.58 -1.37
CA LEU A 25 -18.53 -12.85 -1.99
C LEU A 25 -19.85 -13.38 -1.42
N GLU A 26 -19.99 -13.45 -0.10
CA GLU A 26 -21.21 -13.93 0.57
C GLU A 26 -22.43 -13.06 0.29
N ALA A 27 -22.27 -11.75 0.05
CA ALA A 27 -23.37 -10.88 -0.37
C ALA A 27 -23.97 -11.28 -1.74
N GLN A 28 -23.25 -12.04 -2.56
CA GLN A 28 -23.73 -12.56 -3.85
C GLN A 28 -24.48 -13.88 -3.73
N ARG A 29 -24.52 -14.50 -2.53
CA ARG A 29 -25.19 -15.78 -2.27
C ARG A 29 -26.67 -15.71 -2.61
N VAL A 30 -27.15 -16.66 -3.39
CA VAL A 30 -28.58 -16.76 -3.74
C VAL A 30 -29.27 -17.82 -2.88
N SER A 31 -28.54 -18.84 -2.45
CA SER A 31 -29.08 -19.87 -1.57
C SER A 31 -28.09 -20.32 -0.49
N LEU A 32 -28.62 -20.78 0.64
CA LEU A 32 -27.81 -21.29 1.76
C LEU A 32 -27.06 -22.58 1.43
N GLN A 33 -27.51 -23.35 0.43
CA GLN A 33 -26.84 -24.58 -0.01
C GLN A 33 -25.76 -24.34 -1.09
N GLU A 34 -25.56 -23.10 -1.54
CA GLU A 34 -24.58 -22.76 -2.58
C GLU A 34 -23.13 -22.85 -2.04
N SER A 35 -22.19 -23.42 -2.80
CA SER A 35 -20.78 -23.43 -2.39
C SER A 35 -20.12 -22.07 -2.67
N GLN A 36 -19.07 -21.71 -1.94
CA GLN A 36 -18.33 -20.46 -2.18
C GLN A 36 -17.71 -20.40 -3.59
N LEU A 37 -17.33 -21.56 -4.13
CA LEU A 37 -16.77 -21.69 -5.46
C LEU A 37 -17.81 -21.41 -6.55
N ASP A 38 -19.07 -21.82 -6.34
CA ASP A 38 -20.16 -21.54 -7.27
C ASP A 38 -20.54 -20.07 -7.27
N ILE A 39 -20.56 -19.43 -6.08
CA ILE A 39 -20.76 -17.98 -5.94
C ILE A 39 -19.66 -17.24 -6.71
N LEU A 40 -18.40 -17.64 -6.54
CA LEU A 40 -17.25 -17.03 -7.19
C LEU A 40 -17.31 -17.16 -8.72
N LYS A 41 -17.57 -18.36 -9.24
CA LYS A 41 -17.71 -18.60 -10.69
C LYS A 41 -18.80 -17.72 -11.29
N ARG A 42 -19.96 -17.63 -10.63
CA ARG A 42 -21.08 -16.80 -11.08
C ARG A 42 -20.75 -15.31 -11.05
N ALA A 43 -20.07 -14.84 -10.02
CA ALA A 43 -19.65 -13.44 -9.92
C ALA A 43 -18.68 -13.05 -11.05
N LEU A 44 -17.71 -13.92 -11.37
CA LEU A 44 -16.76 -13.70 -12.47
C LEU A 44 -17.45 -13.69 -13.84
N LEU A 45 -18.33 -14.66 -14.10
CA LEU A 45 -19.09 -14.72 -15.36
C LEU A 45 -19.96 -13.48 -15.58
N ARG A 46 -20.53 -12.91 -14.50
CA ARG A 46 -21.28 -11.64 -14.57
C ARG A 46 -20.38 -10.45 -14.88
N ALA A 47 -19.17 -10.41 -14.31
CA ALA A 47 -18.21 -9.34 -14.59
C ALA A 47 -17.76 -9.36 -16.07
N ASP A 48 -17.49 -10.54 -16.62
CA ASP A 48 -17.12 -10.70 -18.04
C ASP A 48 -18.29 -10.35 -18.98
N SER A 49 -19.52 -10.68 -18.58
CA SER A 49 -20.73 -10.32 -19.34
C SER A 49 -21.02 -8.81 -19.27
N ALA A 50 -20.76 -8.17 -18.14
CA ALA A 50 -20.89 -6.72 -18.00
C ALA A 50 -19.83 -5.97 -18.81
N ALA A 51 -18.63 -6.55 -18.98
CA ALA A 51 -17.57 -5.98 -19.80
C ALA A 51 -17.86 -6.07 -21.32
N SER A 52 -18.73 -6.99 -21.77
CA SER A 52 -19.00 -7.24 -23.19
C SER A 52 -20.27 -6.55 -23.74
N VAL A 53 -21.19 -6.06 -22.90
CA VAL A 53 -22.50 -5.52 -23.35
C VAL A 53 -22.60 -3.98 -23.25
N GLY A 54 -21.55 -3.29 -22.82
CA GLY A 54 -21.57 -1.84 -22.56
C GLY A 54 -20.81 -0.98 -23.58
N SER A 55 -21.12 -1.07 -24.88
CA SER A 55 -20.61 -0.13 -25.89
C SER A 55 -21.76 0.52 -26.68
N THR A 56 -22.45 1.47 -26.04
CA THR A 56 -23.14 2.64 -26.66
C THR A 56 -23.93 3.38 -25.58
N ALA A 57 -23.24 4.09 -24.69
CA ALA A 57 -23.86 5.18 -23.94
C ALA A 57 -22.75 6.16 -23.60
N THR A 58 -22.72 7.28 -24.33
CA THR A 58 -21.79 8.39 -24.11
C THR A 58 -21.89 8.84 -22.65
N PRO A 59 -20.86 8.62 -21.81
CA PRO A 59 -20.78 9.32 -20.54
C PRO A 59 -20.25 10.72 -20.85
N MET A 60 -20.94 11.73 -20.33
CA MET A 60 -20.36 13.07 -20.20
C MET A 60 -18.94 12.99 -19.63
N PRO A 61 -18.02 13.88 -20.01
CA PRO A 61 -16.63 13.81 -19.59
C PRO A 61 -16.54 14.18 -18.11
N ARG A 62 -16.76 13.20 -17.23
CA ARG A 62 -16.12 13.19 -15.92
C ARG A 62 -14.64 13.18 -16.26
N LYS A 63 -13.92 14.28 -15.98
CA LYS A 63 -12.47 14.43 -16.18
C LYS A 63 -11.75 13.17 -15.67
N GLN A 64 -11.59 12.17 -16.53
CA GLN A 64 -10.67 11.08 -16.37
C GLN A 64 -9.31 11.68 -16.70
N ALA A 65 -8.73 12.37 -15.72
CA ALA A 65 -7.32 12.70 -15.79
C ALA A 65 -6.57 11.37 -15.80
N ALA A 66 -6.07 11.00 -16.99
CA ALA A 66 -4.95 10.09 -17.22
C ALA A 66 -4.77 8.96 -16.18
N HIS A 67 -5.61 7.94 -16.19
CA HIS A 67 -5.37 6.67 -15.46
C HIS A 67 -4.77 5.58 -16.37
N SER A 68 -4.33 5.94 -17.57
CA SER A 68 -3.65 5.03 -18.49
C SER A 68 -2.18 4.89 -18.07
N GLN A 69 -1.86 3.74 -17.47
CA GLN A 69 -0.52 3.23 -17.14
C GLN A 69 0.07 3.61 -15.78
N LEU A 70 -0.63 3.27 -14.69
CA LEU A 70 0.06 3.08 -13.42
C LEU A 70 0.96 1.83 -13.51
N LYS A 71 2.21 1.97 -13.07
CA LYS A 71 3.25 0.93 -13.11
C LYS A 71 3.60 0.48 -11.69
N PRO A 72 4.00 -0.79 -11.48
CA PRO A 72 4.64 -1.16 -10.23
C PRO A 72 5.97 -0.39 -10.08
N PRO A 73 6.37 -0.03 -8.84
CA PRO A 73 7.67 0.57 -8.59
C PRO A 73 8.81 -0.40 -8.95
N PRO A 74 10.02 0.11 -9.18
CA PRO A 74 11.23 -0.72 -9.24
C PRO A 74 11.40 -1.58 -7.98
N ALA A 75 11.95 -2.79 -8.14
CA ALA A 75 12.07 -3.76 -7.05
C ALA A 75 12.92 -3.28 -5.85
N ASP A 76 13.88 -2.38 -6.09
CA ASP A 76 14.74 -1.83 -5.03
C ASP A 76 14.07 -0.71 -4.21
N TRP A 77 12.83 -0.33 -4.53
CA TRP A 77 12.03 0.68 -3.82
C TRP A 77 11.08 0.07 -2.78
N HIS A 78 11.02 -1.25 -2.68
CA HIS A 78 10.23 -1.92 -1.67
C HIS A 78 10.80 -1.71 -0.26
N ASP A 79 9.91 -1.63 0.71
CA ASP A 79 10.28 -1.53 2.12
C ASP A 79 10.79 -2.87 2.65
N LYS A 80 12.11 -3.04 2.70
CA LYS A 80 12.77 -4.28 3.14
C LYS A 80 12.64 -4.56 4.64
N PHE A 81 12.32 -3.55 5.43
CA PHE A 81 12.21 -3.66 6.89
C PHE A 81 10.76 -3.49 7.35
N GLY A 82 9.82 -3.38 6.41
CA GLY A 82 8.40 -3.16 6.66
C GLY A 82 7.67 -4.45 7.00
N GLU A 83 8.08 -5.15 8.06
CA GLU A 83 7.32 -6.28 8.58
C GLU A 83 6.05 -5.77 9.29
N CYS A 84 4.92 -6.39 8.94
CA CYS A 84 3.64 -6.08 9.53
C CYS A 84 2.98 -7.36 10.03
N ASP A 85 3.04 -7.58 11.35
CA ASP A 85 2.41 -8.75 12.00
C ASP A 85 0.89 -8.76 11.83
N ARG A 86 0.27 -7.61 11.56
CA ARG A 86 -1.17 -7.44 11.48
C ARG A 86 -1.55 -6.49 10.34
N ARG A 87 -2.18 -7.05 9.31
CA ARG A 87 -2.83 -6.27 8.27
C ARG A 87 -3.99 -5.49 8.88
N THR A 88 -3.93 -4.16 8.84
CA THR A 88 -4.96 -3.28 9.42
C THR A 88 -5.81 -2.57 8.37
N GLY A 89 -5.49 -2.73 7.08
CA GLY A 89 -6.26 -2.19 5.98
C GLY A 89 -5.53 -2.23 4.64
N HIS A 90 -6.15 -1.67 3.62
CA HIS A 90 -5.58 -1.48 2.29
C HIS A 90 -5.21 -0.02 2.10
N PHE A 91 -3.92 0.28 2.21
CA PHE A 91 -3.39 1.64 2.06
C PHE A 91 -2.67 1.75 0.72
N GLN A 92 -2.76 2.90 0.07
CA GLN A 92 -2.16 3.12 -1.25
C GLN A 92 -1.10 4.20 -1.18
N VAL A 93 0.02 3.96 -1.86
CA VAL A 93 1.05 4.96 -2.14
C VAL A 93 1.18 5.07 -3.66
N GLN A 94 1.06 6.29 -4.17
CA GLN A 94 1.30 6.61 -5.57
C GLN A 94 2.28 7.77 -5.68
N LEU A 95 3.31 7.62 -6.51
CA LEU A 95 4.27 8.67 -6.87
C LEU A 95 4.37 8.73 -8.39
N HIS A 96 3.83 9.79 -8.98
CA HIS A 96 3.67 9.93 -10.44
C HIS A 96 2.97 8.69 -11.05
N GLU A 97 3.66 7.95 -11.91
CA GLU A 97 3.18 6.72 -12.55
C GLU A 97 3.26 5.48 -11.65
N TYR A 98 3.98 5.51 -10.52
CA TYR A 98 4.17 4.32 -9.69
C TYR A 98 3.08 4.19 -8.64
N VAL A 99 2.55 2.97 -8.45
CA VAL A 99 1.56 2.66 -7.41
C VAL A 99 1.90 1.36 -6.68
N GLN A 100 1.71 1.36 -5.36
CA GLN A 100 1.85 0.16 -4.52
C GLN A 100 0.90 0.23 -3.33
N PHE A 101 0.36 -0.93 -2.95
CA PHE A 101 -0.44 -1.09 -1.75
C PHE A 101 0.42 -1.51 -0.56
N ALA A 102 0.02 -1.07 0.63
CA ALA A 102 0.63 -1.43 1.89
C ALA A 102 -0.44 -1.90 2.89
N ASP A 103 -0.05 -2.80 3.78
CA ASP A 103 -0.97 -3.50 4.69
C ASP A 103 -1.22 -2.77 6.02
N SER A 104 -0.55 -1.64 6.24
CA SER A 104 -0.79 -0.75 7.38
C SER A 104 -0.46 0.71 7.05
N GLN A 105 -1.04 1.65 7.80
CA GLN A 105 -0.66 3.07 7.72
C GLN A 105 0.83 3.31 7.94
N LYS A 106 1.45 2.52 8.83
CA LYS A 106 2.88 2.58 9.12
C LYS A 106 3.66 2.20 7.87
N ALA A 107 3.31 1.09 7.24
CA ALA A 107 3.96 0.60 6.03
C ALA A 107 3.80 1.59 4.86
N ALA A 108 2.59 2.11 4.61
CA ALA A 108 2.36 3.12 3.56
C ALA A 108 3.19 4.39 3.78
N TYR A 109 3.25 4.90 5.01
CA TYR A 109 4.03 6.07 5.36
C TYR A 109 5.54 5.85 5.15
N ARG A 110 6.07 4.71 5.60
CA ARG A 110 7.47 4.34 5.38
C ARG A 110 7.81 4.20 3.90
N LEU A 111 6.96 3.50 3.16
CA LEU A 111 7.11 3.26 1.73
C LEU A 111 7.18 4.58 0.95
N ALA A 112 6.29 5.53 1.25
CA ALA A 112 6.31 6.85 0.63
C ALA A 112 7.64 7.60 0.85
N LEU A 113 8.22 7.52 2.06
CA LEU A 113 9.53 8.13 2.34
C LEU A 113 10.68 7.43 1.60
N ILE A 114 10.66 6.10 1.52
CA ILE A 114 11.64 5.33 0.75
C ILE A 114 11.58 5.72 -0.73
N TRP A 115 10.38 5.82 -1.30
CA TRP A 115 10.20 6.20 -2.70
C TRP A 115 10.70 7.61 -3.00
N LEU A 116 10.42 8.57 -2.11
CA LEU A 116 10.94 9.93 -2.25
C LEU A 116 12.46 9.95 -2.22
N GLU A 117 13.11 9.19 -1.34
CA GLU A 117 14.58 9.09 -1.31
C GLU A 117 15.14 8.42 -2.57
N LYS A 118 14.50 7.35 -3.04
CA LYS A 118 14.94 6.60 -4.21
C LYS A 118 14.81 7.40 -5.50
N LYS A 119 13.70 8.12 -5.68
CA LYS A 119 13.48 8.98 -6.84
C LYS A 119 14.28 10.28 -6.75
N TYR A 120 14.40 10.85 -5.55
CA TYR A 120 15.09 12.11 -5.29
C TYR A 120 16.09 11.96 -4.12
N PRO A 121 17.30 11.43 -4.39
CA PRO A 121 18.31 11.20 -3.36
C PRO A 121 18.64 12.45 -2.54
N GLY A 122 18.89 12.27 -1.24
CA GLY A 122 19.12 13.36 -0.29
C GLY A 122 17.84 13.99 0.26
N THR A 123 16.68 13.39 -0.01
CA THR A 123 15.41 13.81 0.61
C THR A 123 15.41 13.57 2.11
N LEU A 124 15.86 12.39 2.57
CA LEU A 124 15.90 12.05 3.99
C LEU A 124 16.87 12.95 4.76
N ALA A 125 18.02 13.27 4.17
CA ALA A 125 18.97 14.22 4.76
C ALA A 125 18.37 15.60 4.96
N ARG A 126 17.69 16.14 3.93
CA ARG A 126 16.99 17.43 4.04
C ARG A 126 15.82 17.38 5.01
N LEU A 127 15.09 16.27 5.05
CA LEU A 127 13.97 16.07 5.97
C LEU A 127 14.44 15.95 7.43
N ALA A 128 15.63 15.39 7.69
CA ALA A 128 16.23 15.29 9.01
C ALA A 128 16.60 16.66 9.60
N SER A 129 16.92 17.64 8.75
CA SER A 129 17.14 19.03 9.13
C SER A 129 15.86 19.77 9.49
N HIS A 130 14.68 19.22 9.13
CA HIS A 130 13.40 19.86 9.41
C HIS A 130 12.83 19.40 10.76
N PRO A 131 12.39 20.32 11.64
CA PRO A 131 11.86 19.96 12.94
C PRO A 131 10.54 19.17 12.80
N GLY A 132 10.47 17.97 13.41
CA GLY A 132 9.32 17.06 13.33
C GLY A 132 8.26 17.26 14.43
N GLY A 133 8.45 18.24 15.32
CA GLY A 133 7.57 18.55 16.46
C GLY A 133 8.34 18.73 17.77
N ARG A 134 7.67 18.48 18.92
CA ARG A 134 8.14 18.62 20.32
C ARG A 134 9.44 17.84 20.64
N GLY A 135 10.57 18.24 20.07
CA GLY A 135 11.88 17.61 20.27
C GLY A 135 12.07 16.26 19.57
N ARG A 136 11.29 16.00 18.50
CA ARG A 136 11.41 14.80 17.67
C ARG A 136 11.75 15.21 16.24
N ARG A 137 12.64 14.45 15.60
CA ARG A 137 12.88 14.58 14.16
C ARG A 137 11.91 13.71 13.38
N ILE A 138 11.73 14.00 12.10
CA ILE A 138 10.92 13.17 11.22
C ILE A 138 11.69 11.88 10.88
N VAL A 139 12.95 12.06 10.49
CA VAL A 139 13.93 11.00 10.20
C VAL A 139 15.29 11.37 10.78
N ALA A 140 16.13 10.36 11.03
CA ALA A 140 17.51 10.52 11.51
C ALA A 140 18.37 9.33 11.07
N ALA A 141 19.70 9.49 11.05
CA ALA A 141 20.65 8.41 10.74
C ALA A 141 20.86 7.43 11.91
N ASP A 142 20.35 7.78 13.08
CA ASP A 142 20.43 6.99 14.30
C ASP A 142 19.14 7.13 15.11
N GLN A 143 18.80 6.09 15.86
CA GLN A 143 17.55 6.03 16.62
C GLN A 143 17.50 7.05 17.77
N GLU A 144 18.65 7.37 18.35
CA GLU A 144 18.76 8.28 19.50
C GLU A 144 18.52 9.74 19.10
N THR A 145 19.09 10.17 17.98
CA THR A 145 18.94 11.51 17.43
C THR A 145 17.52 11.77 16.91
N LEU A 146 16.77 10.72 16.57
CA LEU A 146 15.36 10.82 16.23
C LEU A 146 14.53 11.36 17.40
N TYR A 147 14.86 10.95 18.63
CA TYR A 147 14.15 11.29 19.87
C TYR A 147 15.05 11.99 20.90
N THR A 148 15.62 13.14 20.54
CA THR A 148 16.57 13.89 21.40
C THR A 148 16.05 14.20 22.81
N ARG A 149 14.73 14.35 22.99
CA ARG A 149 14.10 14.65 24.30
C ARG A 149 13.39 13.46 24.94
N SER A 150 13.38 12.30 24.28
CA SER A 150 12.62 11.12 24.71
C SER A 150 13.38 9.84 24.30
N PRO A 151 14.61 9.62 24.81
CA PRO A 151 15.46 8.49 24.40
C PRO A 151 14.81 7.12 24.62
N GLU A 152 13.88 7.01 25.58
CA GLU A 152 13.08 5.79 25.82
C GLU A 152 12.23 5.35 24.61
N LEU A 153 11.95 6.27 23.68
CA LEU A 153 11.24 6.00 22.44
C LEU A 153 12.15 5.54 21.30
N ALA A 154 13.48 5.59 21.45
CA ALA A 154 14.43 5.16 20.41
C ALA A 154 14.16 3.73 19.92
N LYS A 155 13.75 2.83 20.82
CA LYS A 155 13.35 1.44 20.48
C LYS A 155 12.12 1.33 19.55
N MET A 156 11.34 2.41 19.42
CA MET A 156 10.18 2.50 18.52
C MET A 156 10.56 3.11 17.17
N ALA A 157 11.81 3.53 17.00
CA ALA A 157 12.34 3.98 15.74
C ALA A 157 12.39 2.81 14.76
N GLU A 158 11.96 3.09 13.54
CA GLU A 158 11.75 2.08 12.53
C GLU A 158 12.69 2.35 11.36
N LYS A 159 13.45 1.33 10.94
CA LYS A 159 14.50 1.48 9.93
C LYS A 159 13.88 1.60 8.54
N LEU A 160 14.23 2.64 7.77
CA LEU A 160 13.73 2.87 6.40
C LEU A 160 14.62 2.23 5.32
N THR A 161 15.79 2.83 5.07
CA THR A 161 16.74 2.41 4.05
C THR A 161 18.14 2.93 4.39
N GLY A 162 19.18 2.19 4.03
CA GLY A 162 20.54 2.47 4.51
C GLY A 162 20.57 2.53 6.03
N ASP A 163 21.07 3.65 6.58
CA ASP A 163 21.11 3.91 8.02
C ASP A 163 20.01 4.86 8.51
N TRP A 164 18.98 5.12 7.69
CA TRP A 164 17.91 6.03 8.08
C TRP A 164 16.82 5.35 8.91
N TYR A 165 16.36 6.06 9.93
CA TYR A 165 15.25 5.70 10.82
C TYR A 165 14.13 6.74 10.75
N VAL A 166 12.90 6.32 11.04
CA VAL A 166 11.72 7.17 11.08
C VAL A 166 10.90 6.93 12.34
N ASP A 167 10.25 8.00 12.81
CA ASP A 167 9.27 7.93 13.89
C ASP A 167 7.91 7.51 13.32
N VAL A 168 7.41 6.36 13.78
CA VAL A 168 6.15 5.75 13.31
C VAL A 168 5.00 5.88 14.29
N ASN A 169 5.27 6.27 15.54
CA ASN A 169 4.27 6.40 16.58
C ASN A 169 3.52 7.73 16.44
N LEU A 170 2.71 7.81 15.40
CA LEU A 170 2.07 9.01 14.90
C LEU A 170 0.61 8.79 14.57
N SER A 171 -0.22 9.81 14.77
CA SER A 171 -1.56 9.85 14.21
C SER A 171 -1.53 9.89 12.68
N LYS A 172 -2.64 9.55 12.02
CA LYS A 172 -2.81 9.67 10.56
C LYS A 172 -2.47 11.09 10.08
N GLU A 173 -2.99 12.11 10.74
CA GLU A 173 -2.75 13.51 10.40
C GLU A 173 -1.27 13.91 10.50
N GLN A 174 -0.56 13.41 11.52
CA GLN A 174 0.88 13.65 11.67
C GLN A 174 1.68 13.01 10.54
N LYS A 175 1.36 11.76 10.16
CA LYS A 175 1.98 11.10 9.01
C LYS A 175 1.77 11.92 7.72
N LEU A 176 0.52 12.33 7.45
CA LEU A 176 0.20 13.16 6.28
C LEU A 176 0.91 14.52 6.31
N SER A 177 0.99 15.17 7.47
CA SER A 177 1.71 16.44 7.64
C SER A 177 3.21 16.31 7.34
N ARG A 178 3.83 15.22 7.78
CA ARG A 178 5.24 14.91 7.50
C ARG A 178 5.47 14.58 6.03
N LEU A 179 4.57 13.85 5.38
CA LEU A 179 4.63 13.60 3.93
C LEU A 179 4.48 14.88 3.11
N ARG A 180 3.57 15.78 3.50
CA ARG A 180 3.47 17.12 2.88
C ARG A 180 4.77 17.91 3.00
N THR A 181 5.43 17.82 4.15
CA THR A 181 6.75 18.45 4.36
C THR A 181 7.80 17.85 3.42
N ALA A 182 7.85 16.52 3.31
CA ALA A 182 8.78 15.84 2.41
C ALA A 182 8.55 16.19 0.93
N CYS A 183 7.29 16.31 0.50
CA CYS A 183 6.93 16.78 -0.84
C CYS A 183 7.42 18.21 -1.07
N ARG A 184 7.17 19.13 -0.14
CA ARG A 184 7.63 20.52 -0.24
C ARG A 184 9.16 20.62 -0.39
N ILE A 185 9.91 19.82 0.37
CA ILE A 185 11.39 19.78 0.30
C ILE A 185 11.89 19.26 -1.05
N THR A 186 11.13 18.37 -1.67
CA THR A 186 11.45 17.78 -2.99
C THR A 186 10.90 18.60 -4.16
N GLY A 187 10.16 19.68 -3.90
CA GLY A 187 9.50 20.48 -4.93
C GLY A 187 8.26 19.82 -5.54
N LEU A 188 7.70 18.82 -4.86
CA LEU A 188 6.50 18.08 -5.27
C LEU A 188 5.24 18.62 -4.59
N GLU A 189 4.10 18.42 -5.25
CA GLU A 189 2.78 18.74 -4.75
C GLU A 189 2.11 17.48 -4.15
N PHE A 190 1.87 17.50 -2.83
CA PHE A 190 1.16 16.41 -2.15
C PHE A 190 -0.32 16.40 -2.56
N GLY A 191 -0.84 15.22 -2.89
CA GLY A 191 -2.18 15.03 -3.45
C GLY A 191 -2.23 15.06 -4.98
N LYS A 192 -1.10 15.35 -5.64
CA LYS A 192 -0.96 15.34 -7.10
C LYS A 192 0.22 14.48 -7.54
N ASP A 193 1.43 14.84 -7.13
CA ASP A 193 2.65 14.11 -7.51
C ASP A 193 2.87 12.91 -6.59
N LEU A 194 2.65 13.12 -5.28
CA LEU A 194 2.58 12.04 -4.28
C LEU A 194 1.16 11.98 -3.71
N VAL A 195 0.47 10.87 -3.92
CA VAL A 195 -0.84 10.58 -3.33
C VAL A 195 -0.68 9.42 -2.35
N VAL A 196 -1.14 9.61 -1.12
CA VAL A 196 -1.12 8.55 -0.10
C VAL A 196 -2.46 8.46 0.57
N ASP A 197 -3.06 7.28 0.52
CA ASP A 197 -4.28 6.95 1.25
C ASP A 197 -3.91 6.13 2.49
N LEU A 198 -3.97 6.80 3.66
CA LEU A 198 -3.68 6.27 5.01
C LEU A 198 -4.97 6.00 5.79
#